data_AF-A0A133UXR1-F1
#
_entry.id   AF-A0A133UXR1-F1
#
_cell.length_a   1.000
_cell.length_b   1.000
_cell.length_c   1.000
_cell.angle_alpha   90.00
_cell.angle_beta   90.00
_cell.angle_gamma   90.00
#
_symmetry.space_group_name_H-M   'P 1'
#
loop_
_entity.id
_entity.type
_entity.pdbx_description
1 polymer ?
#
loop_
_entity_poly.entity_id
_entity_poly.type
_entity_poly.pdbx_seq_one_letter_code
_entity_poly.pdbx_strand_id
1 'polypeptide(L)' 'MGQKSLWDKMGLEESLAEFLEDGDDWERKKTSVDGVFILKLPEYKGNPPRLAIELNPTDSRGNPTKKRG' A
#
# COMPACT_ATOMS: atom_id res chain seq x y z
N MET A 1 -3.41 -3.15 -21.69
CA MET A 1 -3.90 -2.18 -20.68
C MET A 1 -5.00 -2.87 -19.89
N GLY A 2 -4.86 -3.32 -18.65
CA GLY A 2 -3.71 -3.59 -17.79
C GLY A 2 -4.00 -4.91 -17.05
N GLN A 3 -3.00 -5.52 -16.42
CA GLN A 3 -3.15 -6.75 -15.62
C GLN A 3 -4.17 -6.53 -14.48
N LYS A 4 -5.44 -6.80 -14.77
CA LYS A 4 -6.49 -7.00 -13.77
C LYS A 4 -6.59 -8.51 -13.52
N SER A 5 -5.51 -9.07 -12.99
CA SER A 5 -5.31 -10.51 -12.86
C SER A 5 -4.80 -10.86 -11.47
N LEU A 6 -5.35 -11.94 -10.91
CA LEU A 6 -5.10 -12.55 -9.60
C LEU A 6 -5.65 -11.83 -8.35
N TRP A 7 -5.43 -10.52 -8.17
CA TRP A 7 -5.76 -9.83 -6.91
C TRP A 7 -7.26 -9.78 -6.56
N ASP A 8 -8.15 -9.78 -7.56
CA ASP A 8 -9.60 -9.81 -7.36
C ASP A 8 -10.10 -11.19 -6.84
N LYS A 9 -9.25 -12.24 -6.83
CA LYS A 9 -9.59 -13.61 -6.39
C LYS A 9 -9.14 -13.96 -4.98
N MET A 10 -8.10 -13.30 -4.46
CA MET A 10 -7.64 -13.47 -3.08
C MET A 10 -8.45 -12.57 -2.15
N GLY A 11 -8.67 -13.03 -0.92
CA GLY A 11 -9.20 -12.17 0.12
C GLY A 11 -8.25 -11.00 0.39
N LEU A 12 -8.77 -9.85 0.85
CA LEU A 12 -7.92 -8.71 1.22
C LEU A 12 -6.80 -9.11 2.20
N GLU A 13 -7.13 -9.90 3.22
CA GLU A 13 -6.17 -10.40 4.20
C GLU A 13 -5.06 -11.24 3.56
N GLU A 14 -5.41 -12.12 2.62
CA GLU A 14 -4.45 -12.98 1.93
C GLU A 14 -3.51 -12.16 1.05
N SER A 15 -4.04 -11.17 0.32
CA SER A 15 -3.20 -10.25 -0.48
C SER A 15 -2.26 -9.38 0.37
N LEU A 16 -2.67 -9.03 1.59
CA LEU A 16 -1.83 -8.31 2.54
C LEU A 16 -0.77 -9.21 3.16
N ALA A 17 -1.11 -10.47 3.45
CA ALA A 17 -0.16 -11.47 3.94
C ALA A 17 0.93 -11.76 2.90
N GLU A 18 0.55 -12.04 1.66
CA GLU A 18 1.49 -12.22 0.54
C GLU A 18 2.38 -10.98 0.38
N PHE A 19 1.80 -9.78 0.45
CA PHE A 19 2.60 -8.56 0.33
C PHE A 19 3.59 -8.39 1.49
N LEU A 20 3.21 -8.75 2.71
CA LEU A 20 4.10 -8.70 3.87
C LEU A 20 5.27 -9.68 3.72
N GLU A 21 5.00 -10.89 3.24
CA GLU A 21 5.99 -11.96 3.05
C GLU A 21 6.93 -11.65 1.88
N ASP A 22 6.37 -11.43 0.69
CA ASP A 22 7.11 -11.43 -0.57
C ASP A 22 7.44 -10.05 -1.13
N GLY A 23 6.83 -8.98 -0.60
CA GLY A 23 7.10 -7.61 -1.08
C GLY A 23 8.54 -7.14 -0.85
N ASP A 24 9.00 -6.15 -1.61
CA ASP A 24 10.31 -5.55 -1.36
C ASP A 24 10.28 -4.61 -0.15
N ASP A 25 11.42 -4.45 0.53
CA ASP A 25 11.55 -3.46 1.60
C ASP A 25 11.31 -2.05 1.05
N TRP A 26 10.44 -1.30 1.73
CA TRP A 26 9.95 0.01 1.29
C TRP A 26 9.09 -0.01 0.02
N GLU A 27 8.64 -1.18 -0.44
CA GLU A 27 7.66 -1.25 -1.53
C GLU A 27 6.35 -0.60 -1.12
N ARG A 28 5.76 0.17 -2.05
CA ARG A 28 4.54 0.93 -1.84
C ARG A 28 3.48 0.55 -2.87
N LYS A 29 2.35 0.02 -2.41
CA LYS A 29 1.20 -0.37 -3.24
C LYS A 29 0.06 0.66 -3.14
N LYS A 30 -0.51 1.01 -4.30
CA LYS A 30 -1.71 1.86 -4.39
C LYS A 30 -2.95 1.05 -4.04
N THR A 31 -3.86 1.63 -3.26
CA THR A 31 -5.17 1.02 -2.97
C THR A 31 -6.26 1.58 -3.88
N SER A 32 -7.48 1.04 -3.77
CA SER A 32 -8.68 1.58 -4.42
C SER A 32 -9.14 2.92 -3.82
N VAL A 33 -8.68 3.28 -2.62
CA VAL A 33 -9.00 4.55 -1.98
C VAL A 33 -7.93 5.58 -2.32
N ASP A 34 -8.33 6.67 -2.97
CA ASP A 34 -7.39 7.74 -3.33
C ASP A 34 -6.74 8.33 -2.08
N GLY A 35 -5.43 8.56 -2.18
CA GLY A 35 -4.65 9.05 -1.05
C GLY A 35 -4.25 7.98 -0.03
N VAL A 36 -4.67 6.72 -0.19
CA VAL A 36 -4.32 5.63 0.72
C VAL A 36 -3.39 4.62 0.05
N PHE A 37 -2.29 4.33 0.71
CA PHE A 37 -1.26 3.42 0.21
C PHE A 37 -0.80 2.47 1.31
N ILE A 38 -0.38 1.28 0.91
CA ILE A 38 0.22 0.29 1.81
C ILE A 38 1.73 0.26 1.54
N LEU A 39 2.53 0.34 2.59
CA LEU A 39 3.99 0.35 2.54
C LEU A 39 4.53 -0.86 3.33
N LYS A 40 5.42 -1.66 2.73
CA LYS A 40 6.16 -2.69 3.48
C LYS A 40 7.35 -2.04 4.18
N LEU A 41 7.35 -2.11 5.51
CA LEU A 41 8.47 -1.71 6.33
C LEU A 41 9.41 -2.91 6.54
N PRO A 42 10.73 -2.70 6.42
CA PRO A 42 11.71 -3.74 6.68
C PRO A 42 11.72 -4.16 8.15
N GLU A 43 12.39 -5.27 8.44
CA GLU A 43 12.82 -5.57 9.81
C GLU A 43 13.70 -4.44 10.34
N TYR A 44 13.42 -4.00 11.56
CA TYR A 44 14.20 -2.92 12.17
C TYR A 44 14.24 -3.02 13.68
N LYS A 45 15.46 -3.00 14.23
CA LYS A 45 15.73 -3.04 15.68
C LYS A 45 14.99 -4.18 16.41
N GLY A 46 15.04 -5.39 15.83
CA GLY A 46 14.40 -6.58 16.39
C GLY A 46 12.87 -6.63 16.24
N ASN A 47 12.26 -5.69 15.53
CA ASN A 47 10.86 -5.80 15.12
C ASN A 47 10.77 -6.54 13.77
N PRO A 48 9.78 -7.44 13.60
CA PRO A 48 9.54 -8.11 12.32
C PRO A 48 9.07 -7.11 11.25
N PRO A 49 9.03 -7.52 9.96
CA PRO A 49 8.46 -6.71 8.90
C PRO A 49 7.01 -6.38 9.21
N ARG A 50 6.55 -5.22 8.77
CA ARG A 50 5.18 -4.75 9.02
C ARG A 50 4.65 -4.00 7.82
N LEU A 51 3.34 -3.99 7.65
CA LEU A 51 2.68 -3.08 6.74
C LEU A 51 2.33 -1.78 7.47
N ALA A 52 2.61 -0.66 6.83
CA ALA A 52 2.16 0.67 7.25
C ALA A 52 1.15 1.21 6.24
N ILE A 53 0.25 2.07 6.73
CA ILE A 53 -0.67 2.82 5.89
C ILE A 53 -0.15 4.25 5.76
N GLU A 54 0.11 4.67 4.53
CA GLU A 54 0.41 6.06 4.21
C GLU A 54 -0.88 6.77 3.78
N LEU A 55 -1.14 7.92 4.41
CA LEU A 55 -2.29 8.77 4.11
C LEU A 55 -1.83 10.10 3.52
N ASN A 56 -2.19 10.33 2.27
CA ASN A 56 -2.06 11.61 1.57
C ASN A 56 -3.46 12.13 1.23
N PRO A 57 -4.04 13.01 2.05
CA PRO A 57 -5.42 13.44 1.87
C PRO A 57 -5.66 14.05 0.49
N THR A 58 -6.71 13.61 -0.18
CA THR A 58 -7.10 14.06 -1.52
C THR A 58 -8.41 14.85 -1.49
N ASP A 59 -8.60 15.72 -2.48
CA ASP A 59 -9.87 16.40 -2.70
C ASP A 59 -10.90 15.44 -3.34
N SER A 60 -12.10 15.94 -3.61
CA SER A 60 -13.18 15.15 -4.25
C SER A 60 -12.86 14.66 -5.67
N ARG A 61 -11.75 15.12 -6.26
CA ARG A 61 -11.26 14.73 -7.59
C ARG A 61 -10.00 13.86 -7.51
N GLY A 62 -9.58 13.46 -6.30
CA GLY A 62 -8.39 12.64 -6.08
C GLY A 62 -7.08 13.43 -6.09
N ASN A 63 -7.11 14.77 -6.16
CA ASN A 63 -5.89 15.57 -6.16
C ASN A 63 -5.35 15.73 -4.73
N PRO A 64 -4.03 15.63 -4.50
CA PRO A 64 -3.44 15.89 -3.20
C PRO A 64 -3.83 17.28 -2.68
N THR A 65 -4.39 17.34 -1.47
CA THR A 65 -4.78 18.60 -0.81
C THR A 65 -3.60 19.35 -0.22
N LYS A 66 -2.54 18.62 0.16
CA LYS A 66 -1.30 19.21 0.66
C LYS A 66 -0.39 19.57 -0.52
N LYS A 67 -0.33 20.85 -0.88
CA LYS A 67 0.67 21.36 -1.82
C LYS A 67 2.03 21.40 -1.11
N ARG A 68 3.09 20.89 -1.74
CA ARG A 68 4.46 21.15 -1.28
C ARG A 68 4.75 22.64 -1.52
N GLY A 69 5.00 23.37 -0.44
CA GLY A 69 5.29 24.81 -0.42
C GLY A 69 5.38 25.29 1.02
#